data_AF-A0A3C1HG82-F1
#
_entry.id   AF-A0A3C1HG82-F1
#
_cell.length_a   1.000
_cell.length_b   1.000
_cell.length_c   1.000
_cell.angle_alpha   90.00
_cell.angle_beta   90.00
_cell.angle_gamma   90.00
#
_symmetry.space_group_name_H-M   'P 1'
#
loop_
_entity.id
_entity.type
_entity.pdbx_description
1 polymer ?
#
loop_
_entity_poly.entity_id
_entity_poly.type
_entity_poly.pdbx_seq_one_letter_code
_entity_poly.pdbx_strand_id
1 'polypeptide(L)'
;MGDFVPFGERAWWWLFGALATGRCADLFSTWVATPTLLLEANPIARWMGWRWAVPVNLGLAGAFAFFPLPAVIIATTSSLVASRNLQQAWLMRSMGEESYRDWHVRRLLETPPGLFMSCLILQCLLMGAVGGVLAWVSESGGRVSLIPFGIGMGIVTYALTVAFYTTIALRRVRRSREFVAPDSEPSPSDPE
;
A
#
# COMPACT_ATOMS: atom_id res chain seq x y z
N MET A 1 9.09 13.32 -23.81
CA MET A 1 8.63 14.52 -23.07
C MET A 1 7.14 14.35 -22.90
N GLY A 2 6.61 14.44 -21.67
CA GLY A 2 5.27 13.94 -21.34
C GLY A 2 4.18 14.69 -22.11
N ASP A 3 3.46 13.98 -22.99
CA ASP A 3 2.34 14.52 -23.73
C ASP A 3 1.21 14.84 -22.74
N PHE A 4 1.03 16.13 -22.49
CA PHE A 4 -0.12 16.66 -21.78
C PHE A 4 -1.38 16.34 -22.57
N VAL A 5 -2.39 15.75 -21.92
CA VAL A 5 -3.66 15.43 -22.59
C VAL A 5 -4.69 16.52 -22.31
N PRO A 6 -5.19 17.23 -23.34
CA PRO A 6 -6.22 18.23 -23.17
C PRO A 6 -7.49 17.69 -22.53
N PHE A 7 -8.11 18.51 -21.67
CA PHE A 7 -9.38 18.18 -21.04
C PHE A 7 -10.47 17.95 -22.09
N GLY A 8 -11.29 16.91 -21.90
CA GLY A 8 -12.40 16.58 -22.78
C GLY A 8 -12.05 15.66 -23.95
N GLU A 9 -10.76 15.43 -24.22
CA GLU A 9 -10.35 14.42 -25.20
C GLU A 9 -10.68 13.00 -24.74
N ARG A 10 -10.84 12.08 -25.69
CA ARG A 10 -11.14 10.67 -25.42
C ARG A 10 -10.07 10.03 -24.52
N ALA A 11 -8.80 10.35 -24.74
CA ALA A 11 -7.70 9.85 -23.92
C ALA A 11 -7.81 10.33 -22.46
N TRP A 12 -8.19 11.59 -22.24
CA TRP A 12 -8.39 12.15 -20.91
C TRP A 12 -9.46 11.38 -20.14
N TRP A 13 -10.61 11.09 -20.77
CA TRP A 13 -11.68 10.32 -20.15
C TRP A 13 -11.27 8.89 -19.78
N TRP A 14 -10.47 8.22 -20.61
CA TRP A 14 -9.94 6.90 -20.28
C TRP A 14 -8.97 6.94 -19.10
N LEU A 15 -8.06 7.91 -19.08
CA LEU A 15 -7.10 8.09 -17.99
C LEU A 15 -7.79 8.46 -16.68
N PHE A 16 -8.73 9.40 -16.73
CA PHE A 16 -9.56 9.77 -15.59
C PHE A 16 -10.38 8.58 -15.10
N GLY A 17 -11.02 7.82 -15.98
CA GLY A 17 -11.79 6.63 -15.62
C GLY A 17 -10.94 5.57 -14.94
N ALA A 18 -9.74 5.30 -15.46
CA ALA A 18 -8.79 4.35 -14.85
C ALA A 18 -8.32 4.84 -13.47
N LEU A 19 -7.95 6.12 -13.35
CA LEU A 19 -7.56 6.74 -12.08
C LEU A 19 -8.69 6.72 -11.07
N ALA A 20 -9.88 7.19 -11.45
CA ALA A 20 -11.06 7.23 -10.60
C ALA A 20 -11.40 5.83 -10.10
N THR A 21 -11.38 4.82 -10.98
CA THR A 21 -11.61 3.42 -10.59
C THR A 21 -10.56 2.95 -9.58
N GLY A 22 -9.27 3.18 -9.86
CA GLY A 22 -8.19 2.78 -8.95
C GLY A 22 -8.26 3.49 -7.59
N ARG A 23 -8.52 4.80 -7.56
CA ARG A 23 -8.64 5.58 -6.31
C ARG A 23 -9.91 5.24 -5.54
N CYS A 24 -11.04 5.02 -6.22
CA CYS A 24 -12.27 4.58 -5.59
C CYS A 24 -12.11 3.18 -4.99
N ALA A 25 -11.46 2.25 -5.71
CA ALA A 25 -11.15 0.93 -5.18
C ALA A 25 -10.25 1.00 -3.95
N ASP A 26 -9.22 1.85 -3.98
CA ASP A 26 -8.32 2.08 -2.85
C ASP A 26 -9.09 2.60 -1.62
N LEU A 27 -9.85 3.69 -1.78
CA LEU A 27 -10.69 4.24 -0.70
C LEU A 27 -11.72 3.24 -0.17
N PHE A 28 -12.41 2.53 -1.08
CA PHE A 28 -13.38 1.53 -0.71
C PHE A 28 -12.72 0.39 0.06
N SER A 29 -11.58 -0.12 -0.43
CA SER A 29 -10.84 -1.19 0.24
C SER A 29 -10.41 -0.80 1.64
N THR A 30 -9.96 0.44 1.83
CA THR A 30 -9.56 0.97 3.14
C THR A 30 -10.76 1.15 4.05
N TRP A 31 -11.90 1.60 3.53
CA TRP A 31 -13.13 1.72 4.31
C TRP A 31 -13.67 0.35 4.75
N VAL A 32 -13.60 -0.64 3.86
CA VAL A 32 -13.95 -2.03 4.20
C VAL A 32 -12.94 -2.60 5.21
N ALA A 33 -11.65 -2.29 5.09
CA ALA A 33 -10.61 -2.82 5.99
C ALA A 33 -10.62 -2.16 7.39
N THR A 34 -10.64 -0.83 7.45
CA THR A 34 -10.45 -0.01 8.68
C THR A 34 -11.37 1.23 8.66
N PRO A 35 -12.68 1.07 8.94
CA PRO A 35 -13.61 2.21 8.94
C PRO A 35 -13.22 3.31 9.95
N THR A 36 -12.57 2.98 11.05
CA THR A 36 -12.10 3.97 12.05
C THR A 36 -10.71 4.54 11.73
N LEU A 37 -10.06 4.07 10.66
CA LEU A 37 -8.69 4.41 10.25
C LEU A 37 -7.63 4.11 11.32
N LEU A 38 -7.96 3.26 12.30
CA LEU A 38 -7.05 2.89 13.39
C LEU A 38 -5.86 2.08 12.88
N LEU A 39 -6.08 1.26 11.84
CA LEU A 39 -5.06 0.43 11.20
C LEU A 39 -4.32 1.15 10.06
N GLU A 40 -4.72 2.38 9.72
CA GLU A 40 -4.14 3.13 8.61
C GLU A 40 -2.74 3.64 8.98
N ALA A 41 -1.74 3.24 8.18
CA ALA A 41 -0.35 3.60 8.45
C ALA A 41 -0.05 5.08 8.14
N ASN A 42 -0.81 5.70 7.23
CA ASN A 42 -0.59 7.06 6.81
C ASN A 42 -1.13 8.08 7.85
N PRO A 43 -0.27 8.86 8.53
CA PRO A 43 -0.71 9.84 9.52
C PRO A 43 -1.57 10.96 8.91
N ILE A 44 -1.33 11.32 7.65
CA ILE A 44 -2.09 12.34 6.94
C ILE A 44 -3.52 11.85 6.70
N ALA A 45 -3.69 10.59 6.30
CA ALA A 45 -5.01 10.00 6.07
C ALA A 45 -5.83 9.95 7.36
N ARG A 46 -5.21 9.60 8.50
CA ARG A 46 -5.87 9.61 9.82
C ARG A 46 -6.31 11.02 10.24
N TRP A 47 -5.48 12.03 10.00
CA TRP A 47 -5.80 13.42 10.33
C TRP A 47 -6.93 13.98 9.45
N MET A 48 -6.89 13.69 8.16
CA MET A 48 -7.85 14.18 7.18
C MET A 48 -9.24 13.52 7.33
N GLY A 49 -9.26 12.25 7.72
CA GLY A 49 -10.47 11.45 7.88
C GLY A 49 -11.24 11.23 6.57
N TRP A 50 -12.36 10.52 6.67
CA TRP A 50 -13.19 10.15 5.51
C TRP A 50 -13.84 11.34 4.79
N ARG A 51 -14.08 12.45 5.51
CA ARG A 51 -14.81 13.63 5.00
C ARG A 51 -14.11 14.27 3.79
N TRP A 52 -12.79 14.30 3.81
CA TRP A 52 -11.97 14.89 2.74
C TRP A 52 -11.37 13.83 1.81
N ALA A 53 -11.40 12.56 2.19
CA ALA A 53 -10.84 11.48 1.39
C ALA A 53 -11.42 11.45 -0.03
N VAL A 54 -12.75 11.47 -0.18
CA VAL A 54 -13.40 11.43 -1.51
C VAL A 54 -13.08 12.67 -2.38
N PRO A 55 -13.31 13.93 -1.94
CA PRO A 55 -13.08 15.09 -2.79
C PRO A 55 -11.59 15.28 -3.14
N VAL A 56 -10.66 15.01 -2.22
CA VAL A 56 -9.22 15.08 -2.50
C VAL A 56 -8.82 14.06 -3.56
N ASN A 57 -9.31 12.83 -3.45
CA ASN A 57 -8.98 11.78 -4.42
C ASN A 57 -9.57 12.04 -5.80
N LEU A 58 -10.79 12.56 -5.88
CA LEU A 58 -11.39 12.97 -7.16
C LEU A 58 -10.63 14.16 -7.78
N GLY A 59 -10.25 15.16 -6.97
CA GLY A 59 -9.45 16.29 -7.43
C GLY A 59 -8.09 15.85 -7.96
N LEU A 60 -7.39 14.97 -7.24
CA LEU A 60 -6.12 14.39 -7.67
C LEU A 60 -6.29 13.52 -8.92
N ALA A 61 -7.35 12.70 -9.01
CA ALA A 61 -7.63 11.91 -10.22
C ALA A 61 -7.85 12.80 -11.44
N GLY A 62 -8.60 13.90 -11.30
CA GLY A 62 -8.78 14.90 -12.36
C GLY A 62 -7.47 15.57 -12.76
N ALA A 63 -6.65 15.97 -11.79
CA ALA A 63 -5.36 16.63 -12.03
C ALA A 63 -4.33 15.69 -12.68
N PHE A 64 -4.27 14.41 -12.28
CA PHE A 64 -3.33 13.46 -12.85
C PHE A 64 -3.77 12.91 -14.20
N ALA A 65 -5.06 12.98 -14.56
CA ALA A 65 -5.55 12.57 -15.88
C ALA A 65 -4.95 13.37 -17.05
N PHE A 66 -4.42 14.57 -16.77
CA PHE A 66 -3.66 15.36 -17.74
C PHE A 66 -2.28 14.76 -18.09
N PHE A 67 -1.78 13.84 -17.27
CA PHE A 67 -0.44 13.26 -17.41
C PHE A 67 -0.55 11.72 -17.54
N PRO A 68 -0.49 11.18 -18.77
CA PRO A 68 -0.74 9.76 -19.02
C PRO A 68 0.12 8.81 -18.20
N LEU A 69 1.43 9.10 -18.10
CA LEU A 69 2.35 8.21 -17.39
C LEU A 69 2.08 8.17 -15.88
N PRO A 70 2.03 9.31 -15.15
CA PRO A 70 1.57 9.33 -13.77
C PRO A 70 0.19 8.71 -13.56
N ALA A 71 -0.76 8.96 -14.47
CA ALA A 71 -2.10 8.41 -14.37
C ALA A 71 -2.11 6.88 -14.35
N VAL A 72 -1.39 6.25 -15.28
CA VAL A 72 -1.29 4.79 -15.36
C VAL A 72 -0.54 4.20 -14.16
N ILE A 73 0.55 4.83 -13.73
CA ILE A 73 1.33 4.40 -12.55
C ILE A 73 0.46 4.43 -11.29
N ILE A 74 -0.25 5.54 -11.05
CA ILE A 74 -1.09 5.73 -9.86
C ILE A 74 -2.29 4.79 -9.90
N ALA A 75 -2.96 4.64 -11.04
CA ALA A 75 -4.10 3.74 -11.19
C ALA A 75 -3.70 2.28 -10.90
N THR A 76 -2.57 1.83 -11.46
CA THR A 76 -2.02 0.49 -11.24
C THR A 76 -1.66 0.28 -9.78
N THR A 77 -0.88 1.20 -9.20
CA THR A 77 -0.46 1.13 -7.80
C THR A 77 -1.66 1.10 -6.86
N SER A 78 -2.64 1.98 -7.07
CA SER A 78 -3.86 2.06 -6.24
C SER A 78 -4.67 0.76 -6.31
N SER A 79 -4.78 0.16 -7.50
CA SER A 79 -5.50 -1.11 -7.69
C SER A 79 -4.82 -2.28 -6.95
N LEU A 80 -3.49 -2.31 -6.94
CA LEU A 80 -2.72 -3.35 -6.23
C LEU A 80 -2.81 -3.18 -4.71
N VAL A 81 -2.73 -1.94 -4.21
CA VAL A 81 -2.96 -1.62 -2.80
C VAL A 81 -4.37 -2.03 -2.39
N ALA A 82 -5.38 -1.67 -3.21
CA ALA A 82 -6.77 -2.03 -2.96
C ALA A 82 -6.98 -3.54 -2.88
N SER A 83 -6.39 -4.29 -3.82
CA SER A 83 -6.44 -5.75 -3.82
C SER A 83 -5.84 -6.34 -2.53
N ARG A 84 -4.66 -5.87 -2.12
CA ARG A 84 -4.00 -6.31 -0.87
C ARG A 84 -4.85 -5.97 0.37
N ASN A 85 -5.49 -4.80 0.40
CA ASN A 85 -6.38 -4.41 1.49
C ASN A 85 -7.60 -5.33 1.57
N LEU A 86 -8.27 -5.59 0.43
CA LEU A 86 -9.43 -6.48 0.37
C LEU A 86 -9.11 -7.92 0.80
N GLN A 87 -7.90 -8.42 0.51
CA GLN A 87 -7.46 -9.74 0.98
C GLN A 87 -7.48 -9.87 2.51
N GLN A 88 -7.24 -8.78 3.24
CA GLN A 88 -7.21 -8.77 4.71
C GLN A 88 -8.49 -8.22 5.34
N ALA A 89 -9.30 -7.50 4.56
CA ALA A 89 -10.44 -6.77 5.08
C ALA A 89 -11.49 -7.66 5.77
N TRP A 90 -11.75 -8.85 5.24
CA TRP A 90 -12.68 -9.80 5.87
C TRP A 90 -12.21 -10.23 7.26
N LEU A 91 -10.91 -10.42 7.45
CA LEU A 91 -10.30 -10.83 8.72
C LEU A 91 -10.29 -9.67 9.73
N MET A 92 -10.03 -8.45 9.26
CA MET A 92 -10.15 -7.23 10.08
C MET A 92 -11.60 -7.02 10.55
N ARG A 93 -12.57 -7.25 9.66
CA ARG A 93 -14.00 -7.09 9.96
C ARG A 93 -14.55 -8.16 10.89
N SER A 94 -14.10 -9.40 10.77
CA SER A 94 -14.58 -10.48 11.64
C SER A 94 -14.07 -10.37 13.08
N MET A 95 -12.86 -9.83 13.28
CA MET A 95 -12.26 -9.68 14.62
C MET A 95 -12.50 -8.31 15.27
N GLY A 96 -12.75 -7.27 14.46
CA GLY A 96 -12.68 -5.88 14.89
C GLY A 96 -11.25 -5.33 14.83
N GLU A 97 -11.11 -4.01 14.65
CA GLU A 97 -9.82 -3.37 14.33
C GLU A 97 -8.78 -3.50 15.44
N GLU A 98 -9.17 -3.30 16.70
CA GLU A 98 -8.26 -3.39 17.85
C GLU A 98 -7.78 -4.83 18.09
N SER A 99 -8.72 -5.78 18.13
CA SER A 99 -8.41 -7.20 18.27
C SER A 99 -7.52 -7.69 17.14
N TYR A 100 -7.80 -7.27 15.89
CA TYR A 100 -6.95 -7.58 14.74
C TYR A 100 -5.54 -7.01 14.92
N ARG A 101 -5.40 -5.74 15.32
CA ARG A 101 -4.10 -5.11 15.56
C ARG A 101 -3.27 -5.89 16.56
N ASP A 102 -3.87 -6.20 17.71
CA ASP A 102 -3.17 -6.82 18.83
C ASP A 102 -2.80 -8.28 18.50
N TRP A 103 -3.72 -9.01 17.83
CA TRP A 103 -3.44 -10.33 17.28
C TRP A 103 -2.30 -10.30 16.25
N HIS A 104 -2.33 -9.35 15.32
CA HIS A 104 -1.32 -9.23 14.25
C HIS A 104 0.06 -8.91 14.83
N VAL A 105 0.14 -7.97 15.78
CA VAL A 105 1.37 -7.63 16.50
C VAL A 105 1.91 -8.85 17.25
N ARG A 106 1.05 -9.61 17.94
CA ARG A 106 1.47 -10.82 18.66
C ARG A 106 2.07 -11.86 17.72
N ARG A 107 1.40 -12.15 16.58
CA ARG A 107 1.92 -13.08 15.56
C ARG A 107 3.26 -12.61 15.00
N LEU A 108 3.42 -11.30 14.76
CA LEU A 108 4.65 -10.70 14.25
C LEU A 108 5.83 -10.82 15.22
N LEU A 109 5.56 -10.75 16.52
CA LEU A 109 6.54 -10.88 17.60
C LEU A 109 6.91 -12.34 17.90
N GLU A 110 5.98 -13.28 17.71
CA GLU A 110 6.22 -14.72 17.83
C GLU A 110 6.97 -15.29 16.61
N THR A 111 6.90 -14.62 15.45
CA THR A 111 7.57 -15.08 14.22
C THR A 111 9.06 -14.72 14.22
N PRO A 112 9.97 -15.66 13.85
CA PRO A 112 11.38 -15.34 13.64
C PRO A 112 11.55 -14.21 12.62
N PRO A 113 12.36 -13.17 12.91
CA PRO A 113 12.51 -12.01 12.02
C PRO A 113 12.97 -12.38 10.62
N GLY A 114 13.91 -13.34 10.53
CA GLY A 114 14.46 -13.80 9.26
C GLY A 114 13.39 -14.41 8.35
N LEU A 115 12.48 -15.21 8.91
CA LEU A 115 11.38 -15.83 8.16
C LEU A 115 10.40 -14.77 7.63
N PHE A 116 9.96 -13.85 8.49
CA PHE A 116 9.04 -12.80 8.07
C PHE A 116 9.67 -11.90 6.99
N MET A 117 10.92 -11.47 7.20
CA MET A 117 11.62 -10.60 6.25
C MET A 117 11.94 -11.29 4.93
N SER A 118 12.32 -12.58 4.93
CA SER A 118 12.58 -13.31 3.70
C SER A 118 11.30 -13.49 2.88
N CYS A 119 10.18 -13.83 3.51
CA CYS A 119 8.88 -13.89 2.83
C CYS A 119 8.47 -12.53 2.24
N LEU A 120 8.60 -11.45 3.02
CA LEU A 120 8.30 -10.09 2.56
C LEU A 120 9.17 -9.67 1.37
N ILE A 121 10.49 -9.84 1.49
CA ILE A 121 11.45 -9.46 0.44
C ILE A 121 11.19 -10.29 -0.81
N LEU A 122 11.03 -11.62 -0.68
CA LEU A 122 10.81 -12.50 -1.82
C LEU A 122 9.49 -12.18 -2.52
N GLN A 123 8.40 -11.94 -1.79
CA GLN A 123 7.13 -11.52 -2.37
C GLN A 123 7.27 -10.20 -3.15
N CYS A 124 7.93 -9.20 -2.57
CA CYS A 124 8.13 -7.90 -3.22
C CYS A 124 9.08 -8.00 -4.42
N LEU A 125 10.12 -8.83 -4.36
CA LEU A 125 11.03 -9.08 -5.47
C LEU A 125 10.31 -9.77 -6.64
N LEU A 126 9.49 -10.79 -6.37
CA LEU A 126 8.75 -11.47 -7.42
C LEU A 126 7.74 -10.53 -8.10
N MET A 127 6.97 -9.76 -7.33
CA MET A 127 6.05 -8.76 -7.90
C MET A 127 6.80 -7.65 -8.66
N GLY A 128 7.86 -7.11 -8.06
CA GLY A 128 8.68 -6.07 -8.68
C GLY A 128 9.37 -6.55 -9.96
N ALA A 129 9.81 -7.81 -10.01
CA ALA A 129 10.41 -8.41 -11.20
C ALA A 129 9.40 -8.48 -12.36
N VAL A 130 8.15 -8.86 -12.10
CA VAL A 130 7.08 -8.84 -13.12
C VAL A 130 6.88 -7.43 -13.68
N GLY A 131 6.81 -6.42 -12.79
CA GLY A 131 6.71 -5.02 -13.21
C GLY A 131 7.93 -4.55 -14.02
N GLY A 132 9.13 -4.92 -13.58
CA GLY A 132 10.39 -4.58 -14.25
C GLY A 132 10.52 -5.22 -15.63
N VAL A 133 10.17 -6.50 -15.78
CA VAL A 133 10.13 -7.18 -17.08
C VAL A 133 9.12 -6.52 -18.01
N LEU A 134 7.93 -6.18 -17.51
CA LEU A 134 6.92 -5.48 -18.32
C LEU A 134 7.41 -4.11 -18.80
N ALA A 135 8.06 -3.34 -17.92
CA ALA A 135 8.67 -2.05 -18.27
C ALA A 135 9.81 -2.23 -19.29
N TRP A 136 10.67 -3.23 -19.12
CA TRP A 136 11.78 -3.51 -20.03
C TRP A 136 11.30 -3.93 -21.42
N VAL A 137 10.36 -4.87 -21.51
CA VAL A 137 9.80 -5.34 -22.80
C VAL A 137 9.01 -4.24 -23.51
N SER A 138 8.43 -3.29 -22.76
CA SER A 138 7.71 -2.15 -23.35
C SER A 138 8.60 -1.23 -24.20
N GLU A 139 9.92 -1.33 -24.03
CA GLU A 139 10.93 -0.67 -24.85
C GLU A 139 11.34 -1.62 -25.99
N SER A 140 10.61 -1.56 -27.10
CA SER A 140 10.88 -2.39 -28.28
C SER A 140 11.15 -1.50 -29.50
N GLY A 141 12.31 -1.67 -30.14
CA GLY A 141 12.66 -0.95 -31.37
C GLY A 141 12.86 0.56 -31.21
N GLY A 142 13.35 1.01 -30.04
CA GLY A 142 13.61 2.44 -29.75
C GLY A 142 12.35 3.27 -29.47
N ARG A 143 11.17 2.63 -29.34
CA ARG A 143 9.93 3.28 -28.93
C ARG A 143 9.45 2.64 -27.63
N VAL A 144 9.15 3.47 -26.64
CA VAL A 144 8.60 3.02 -25.35
C VAL A 144 7.08 3.10 -25.43
N SER A 145 6.40 1.96 -25.31
CA SER A 145 4.95 1.95 -25.18
C SER A 145 4.55 2.43 -23.79
N LEU A 146 3.93 3.61 -23.72
CA LEU A 146 3.68 4.32 -22.47
C LEU A 146 2.82 3.53 -21.48
N ILE A 147 1.78 2.83 -21.98
CA ILE A 147 0.83 2.13 -21.11
C ILE A 147 1.48 0.91 -20.44
N PRO A 148 2.08 -0.08 -21.16
CA PRO A 148 2.77 -1.19 -20.52
C PRO A 148 3.92 -0.73 -19.62
N PHE A 149 4.67 0.30 -20.05
CA PHE A 149 5.71 0.91 -19.22
C PHE A 149 5.14 1.45 -17.89
N GLY A 150 4.08 2.25 -17.96
CA GLY A 150 3.42 2.82 -16.79
C GLY A 150 2.83 1.76 -15.85
N ILE A 151 2.26 0.68 -16.39
CA ILE A 151 1.79 -0.47 -15.58
C ILE A 151 2.97 -1.14 -14.88
N GLY A 152 4.05 -1.42 -15.61
CA GLY A 152 5.27 -2.01 -15.07
C GLY A 152 5.86 -1.17 -13.92
N MET A 153 5.98 0.14 -14.14
CA MET A 153 6.44 1.08 -13.13
C MET A 153 5.48 1.20 -11.95
N GLY A 154 4.17 1.11 -12.15
CA GLY A 154 3.18 1.04 -11.08
C GLY A 154 3.34 -0.21 -10.20
N ILE A 155 3.57 -1.38 -10.81
CA ILE A 155 3.83 -2.63 -10.07
C ILE A 155 5.13 -2.52 -9.25
N VAL A 156 6.20 -1.98 -9.83
CA VAL A 156 7.48 -1.76 -9.13
C VAL A 156 7.29 -0.79 -7.96
N THR A 157 6.57 0.32 -8.20
CA THR A 157 6.26 1.32 -7.17
C THR A 157 5.48 0.69 -6.01
N TYR A 158 4.48 -0.13 -6.30
CA TYR A 158 3.74 -0.90 -5.30
C TYR A 158 4.66 -1.82 -4.49
N ALA A 159 5.50 -2.62 -5.15
CA ALA A 159 6.40 -3.56 -4.48
C ALA A 159 7.39 -2.86 -3.52
N LEU A 160 7.98 -1.75 -3.98
CA LEU A 160 8.88 -0.92 -3.16
C LEU A 160 8.14 -0.29 -1.98
N THR A 161 6.95 0.24 -2.22
CA THR A 161 6.09 0.83 -1.18
C THR A 161 5.76 -0.18 -0.08
N VAL A 162 5.31 -1.38 -0.45
CA VAL A 162 4.98 -2.45 0.51
C VAL A 162 6.21 -2.88 1.28
N ALA A 163 7.35 -3.09 0.62
CA ALA A 163 8.59 -3.46 1.28
C ALA A 163 9.03 -2.39 2.31
N PHE A 164 9.02 -1.13 1.90
CA PHE A 164 9.46 0.00 2.71
C PHE A 164 8.59 0.21 3.95
N TYR A 165 7.27 0.39 3.76
CA TYR A 165 6.37 0.67 4.88
C TYR A 165 6.23 -0.52 5.83
N THR A 166 6.21 -1.75 5.33
CA THR A 166 6.14 -2.95 6.19
C THR A 166 7.42 -3.11 7.01
N THR A 167 8.59 -2.85 6.41
CA THR A 167 9.87 -2.92 7.14
C THR A 167 9.95 -1.87 8.25
N ILE A 168 9.48 -0.64 7.99
CA ILE A 168 9.43 0.42 9.01
C ILE A 168 8.48 0.04 10.14
N ALA A 169 7.27 -0.43 9.80
CA ALA A 169 6.29 -0.85 10.79
C ALA A 169 6.83 -1.98 11.69
N LEU A 170 7.50 -2.98 11.10
CA LEU A 170 8.14 -4.08 11.84
C LEU A 170 9.21 -3.58 12.80
N ARG A 171 10.11 -2.70 12.31
CA ARG A 171 11.18 -2.12 13.14
C ARG A 171 10.61 -1.34 14.32
N ARG A 172 9.52 -0.59 14.10
CA ARG A 172 8.85 0.18 15.15
C ARG A 172 8.25 -0.73 16.22
N VAL A 173 7.51 -1.75 15.83
CA VAL A 173 6.87 -2.71 16.76
C VAL A 173 7.91 -3.45 17.60
N ARG A 174 9.01 -3.91 16.99
CA ARG A 174 10.06 -4.64 17.71
C ARG A 174 10.86 -3.77 18.67
N ARG A 175 11.21 -2.54 18.27
CA ARG A 175 11.91 -1.58 19.16
C ARG A 175 11.07 -1.22 20.39
N SER A 176 9.75 -1.10 20.24
CA SER A 176 8.85 -0.84 21.38
C SER A 176 8.78 -2.00 22.39
N ARG A 177 9.03 -3.25 21.97
CA ARG A 177 9.11 -4.41 22.87
C ARG A 177 10.41 -4.43 23.66
N GLU A 178 11.53 -4.13 23.01
CA GLU A 178 12.86 -4.06 23.66
C GLU A 178 12.88 -3.03 24.80
N PHE A 179 12.10 -1.95 24.69
CA PHE A 179 12.01 -0.92 25.74
C PHE A 179 11.11 -1.32 26.93
N VAL A 180 10.16 -2.22 26.74
CA VAL A 180 9.23 -2.69 27.80
C VAL A 180 9.79 -3.91 28.56
N ALA A 181 10.78 -4.60 27.99
CA ALA A 181 11.36 -5.81 28.55
C ALA A 181 12.69 -5.65 29.36
N PRO A 182 12.88 -4.67 30.27
CA PRO A 182 13.96 -4.78 31.27
C PRO A 182 13.56 -5.40 32.62
N ASP A 183 12.38 -5.13 33.21
CA ASP A 183 12.20 -5.33 34.67
C ASP A 183 10.87 -5.99 35.12
N SER A 184 10.46 -7.11 34.52
CA SER A 184 9.29 -7.86 35.03
C SER A 184 9.53 -9.35 35.22
N GLU A 185 10.66 -9.72 35.84
CA GLU A 185 10.75 -10.98 36.58
C GLU A 185 10.60 -10.67 38.08
N PRO A 186 9.48 -11.02 38.73
CA PRO A 186 9.46 -11.07 40.18
C PRO A 186 10.33 -12.25 40.62
N SER A 187 11.42 -11.95 41.33
CA SER A 187 12.24 -12.94 42.02
C SER A 187 11.36 -13.77 42.97
N PRO A 188 11.33 -15.11 42.85
CA PRO A 188 10.68 -15.96 43.84
C PRO A 188 11.65 -16.15 45.01
N SER A 189 11.79 -15.11 45.83
CA SER A 189 12.56 -15.20 47.07
C SER A 189 12.07 -14.14 48.05
N ASP A 190 11.03 -14.48 48.80
CA ASP A 190 10.94 -14.09 50.22
C ASP A 190 10.18 -15.20 50.96
N PRO A 191 10.90 -16.07 51.68
CA PRO A 191 10.33 -16.82 52.79
C PRO A 191 10.40 -15.95 54.06
N GLU A 192 9.25 -15.77 54.71
CA GLU A 192 9.03 -16.00 56.16
C GLU A 192 7.56 -15.72 56.53
#